data_AF-A0AAW9L2K7-F1
#
_entry.id   AF-A0AAW9L2K7-F1
#
_cell.length_a   1.000
_cell.length_b   1.000
_cell.length_c   1.000
_cell.angle_alpha   90.00
_cell.angle_beta   90.00
_cell.angle_gamma   90.00
#
_symmetry.space_group_name_H-M   'P 1'
#
loop_
_entity.id
_entity.type
_entity.pdbx_description
1 polymer ?
#
loop_
_entity_poly.entity_id
_entity_poly.type
_entity_poly.pdbx_seq_one_letter_code
_entity_poly.pdbx_strand_id
1 'polypeptide(L)'
;MNEIIREVDQGLVQATTRAEIEEVVCEKLTTEGRFAFAWVGTADTNGDAVVPSTWSGTGKGYLDSVSLTVDDGGDEPSVKTSQHGTVTSVPNVATGLRDAPWRAGALSREFQSVISVPIAYEDVSYGVLTVYASEAGLFAEMEQEVLAELGVTVAHAINAVETRQALFSDSVVELDFRIHGDKTAFLPGSRWPYSRTSNSSASSRRPTAAIGSSSS
;
A
#
# COMPACT_ATOMS: atom_id res chain seq x y z
N MET A 1 14.32 18.87 -6.12
CA MET A 1 14.18 18.37 -4.74
C MET A 1 12.94 18.93 -4.08
N ASN A 2 12.88 20.23 -3.75
CA ASN A 2 11.68 20.82 -3.14
C ASN A 2 10.39 20.66 -3.97
N GLU A 3 10.48 20.62 -5.30
CA GLU A 3 9.34 20.34 -6.17
C GLU A 3 8.81 18.92 -5.99
N ILE A 4 9.68 17.91 -6.17
CA ILE A 4 9.40 16.50 -5.86
C ILE A 4 8.72 16.32 -4.49
N ILE A 5 9.25 16.92 -3.43
CA ILE A 5 8.65 16.79 -2.08
C ILE A 5 7.24 17.37 -2.02
N ARG A 6 7.03 18.56 -2.62
CA ARG A 6 5.68 19.16 -2.67
C ARG A 6 4.69 18.31 -3.47
N GLU A 7 5.16 17.62 -4.51
CA GLU A 7 4.32 16.68 -5.25
C GLU A 7 4.00 15.43 -4.43
N VAL A 8 4.96 14.91 -3.68
CA VAL A 8 4.73 13.80 -2.75
C VAL A 8 3.70 14.22 -1.71
N ASP A 9 3.90 15.35 -1.02
CA ASP A 9 2.98 15.85 0.00
C ASP A 9 1.54 16.00 -0.53
N GLN A 10 1.38 16.54 -1.75
CA GLN A 10 0.07 16.66 -2.39
C GLN A 10 -0.56 15.30 -2.68
N GLY A 11 0.22 14.32 -3.13
CA GLY A 11 -0.25 12.97 -3.36
C GLY A 11 -0.62 12.24 -2.06
N LEU A 12 0.16 12.42 -0.99
CA LEU A 12 -0.10 11.84 0.32
C LEU A 12 -1.44 12.30 0.91
N VAL A 13 -1.83 13.56 0.69
CA VAL A 13 -3.13 14.09 1.13
C VAL A 13 -4.31 13.39 0.44
N GLN A 14 -4.14 12.91 -0.79
CA GLN A 14 -5.19 12.25 -1.56
C GLN A 14 -5.27 10.74 -1.31
N ALA A 15 -4.18 10.13 -0.82
CA ALA A 15 -4.11 8.70 -0.57
C ALA A 15 -4.99 8.28 0.61
N THR A 16 -5.66 7.15 0.46
CA THR A 16 -6.65 6.60 1.40
C THR A 16 -6.22 5.27 2.01
N THR A 17 -5.18 4.65 1.47
CA THR A 17 -4.57 3.43 1.99
C THR A 17 -3.06 3.60 2.13
N ARG A 18 -2.46 2.76 2.99
CA ARG A 18 -1.02 2.68 3.12
C ARG A 18 -0.34 2.32 1.79
N ALA A 19 -0.90 1.38 1.03
CA ALA A 19 -0.37 0.99 -0.28
C ALA A 19 -0.32 2.17 -1.26
N GLU A 20 -1.41 2.96 -1.33
CA GLU A 20 -1.45 4.17 -2.16
C GLU A 20 -0.40 5.21 -1.74
N ILE A 21 -0.18 5.39 -0.43
CA ILE A 21 0.86 6.27 0.10
C ILE A 21 2.25 5.84 -0.39
N GLU A 22 2.59 4.56 -0.21
CA GLU A 22 3.90 4.02 -0.58
C GLU A 22 4.13 4.09 -2.10
N GLU A 23 3.10 3.80 -2.91
CA GLU A 23 3.14 3.91 -4.37
C GLU A 23 3.39 5.35 -4.83
N VAL A 24 2.63 6.31 -4.31
CA VAL A 24 2.77 7.75 -4.62
C VAL A 24 4.19 8.22 -4.34
N VAL A 25 4.75 7.86 -3.19
CA VAL A 25 6.12 8.28 -2.80
C VAL A 25 7.13 7.75 -3.82
N CYS A 26 7.08 6.46 -4.16
CA CYS A 26 8.01 5.85 -5.10
C CYS A 26 7.88 6.45 -6.50
N GLU A 27 6.64 6.62 -6.99
CA GLU A 27 6.35 7.20 -8.30
C GLU A 27 6.90 8.63 -8.38
N LYS A 28 6.55 9.50 -7.43
CA LYS A 28 6.94 10.91 -7.45
C LYS A 28 8.45 11.12 -7.34
N LEU A 29 9.15 10.36 -6.50
CA LEU A 29 10.60 10.42 -6.42
C LEU A 29 11.29 10.10 -7.76
N THR A 30 10.71 9.20 -8.55
CA THR A 30 11.33 8.74 -9.80
C THR A 30 10.81 9.46 -11.06
N THR A 31 9.73 10.23 -10.95
CA THR A 31 9.03 10.86 -12.09
C THR A 31 9.92 11.83 -12.87
N GLU A 32 10.68 12.69 -12.18
CA GLU A 32 11.55 13.69 -12.83
C GLU A 32 12.88 13.10 -13.33
N GLY A 33 13.14 11.81 -13.10
CA GLY A 33 14.38 11.14 -13.50
C GLY A 33 15.61 11.52 -12.67
N ARG A 34 15.47 12.40 -11.66
CA ARG A 34 16.56 12.73 -10.71
C ARG A 34 16.99 11.52 -9.89
N PHE A 35 16.04 10.68 -9.51
CA PHE A 35 16.30 9.41 -8.85
C PHE A 35 15.99 8.26 -9.81
N ALA A 36 16.92 7.32 -9.90
CA ALA A 36 16.84 6.23 -10.85
C ALA A 36 15.86 5.15 -10.39
N PHE A 37 15.72 4.95 -9.08
CA PHE A 37 14.93 3.89 -8.48
C PHE A 37 14.58 4.25 -7.04
N ALA A 38 13.33 3.99 -6.64
CA ALA A 38 12.86 4.15 -5.27
C ALA A 38 11.96 2.97 -4.90
N TRP A 39 12.05 2.52 -3.65
CA TRP A 39 11.20 1.45 -3.15
C TRP A 39 10.95 1.59 -1.65
N VAL A 40 9.83 1.02 -1.21
CA VAL A 40 9.46 0.91 0.20
C VAL A 40 9.41 -0.56 0.59
N GLY A 41 9.83 -0.85 1.81
CA GLY A 41 9.68 -2.18 2.40
C GLY A 41 9.55 -2.14 3.91
N THR A 42 9.14 -3.26 4.47
CA THR A 42 8.90 -3.44 5.89
C THR A 42 9.74 -4.58 6.44
N ALA A 43 10.13 -4.51 7.71
CA ALA A 43 10.62 -5.69 8.38
C ALA A 43 9.55 -6.79 8.35
N ASP A 44 9.97 -8.04 8.16
CA ASP A 44 9.10 -9.20 8.35
C ASP A 44 8.71 -9.34 9.84
N THR A 45 7.87 -10.33 10.15
CA THR A 45 7.36 -10.51 11.51
C THR A 45 8.44 -10.79 12.56
N ASN A 46 9.60 -11.30 12.13
CA ASN A 46 10.69 -11.66 13.02
C ASN A 46 11.78 -10.57 13.08
N GLY A 47 11.77 -9.61 12.14
CA GLY A 47 12.82 -8.63 11.98
C GLY A 47 14.07 -9.18 11.29
N ASP A 48 13.96 -10.34 10.63
CA ASP A 48 15.08 -11.07 10.02
C ASP A 48 15.28 -10.67 8.55
N ALA A 49 14.31 -10.01 7.93
CA ALA A 49 14.41 -9.54 6.56
C ALA A 49 13.58 -8.28 6.31
N VAL A 50 14.01 -7.47 5.35
CA VAL A 50 13.20 -6.39 4.76
C VAL A 50 12.45 -6.95 3.56
N VAL A 51 11.12 -6.86 3.58
CA VAL A 51 10.22 -7.31 2.52
C VAL A 51 9.76 -6.08 1.73
N PRO A 52 10.12 -5.96 0.45
CA PRO A 52 9.64 -4.86 -0.39
C PRO A 52 8.12 -4.93 -0.59
N SER A 53 7.44 -3.79 -0.44
CA SER A 53 6.00 -3.65 -0.68
C SER A 53 5.69 -3.03 -2.05
N THR A 54 6.45 -2.01 -2.44
CA THR A 54 6.27 -1.31 -3.73
C THR A 54 7.57 -0.66 -4.18
N TRP A 55 7.66 -0.35 -5.48
CA TRP A 55 8.82 0.29 -6.09
C TRP A 55 8.45 1.03 -7.38
N SER A 56 9.32 1.96 -7.78
CA SER A 56 9.24 2.66 -9.07
C SER A 56 10.65 2.95 -9.62
N GLY A 57 10.75 3.17 -10.92
CA GLY A 57 11.98 3.52 -11.63
C GLY A 57 12.62 2.35 -12.40
N THR A 58 13.93 2.41 -12.58
CA THR A 58 14.70 1.54 -13.49
C THR A 58 15.23 0.26 -12.84
N GLY A 59 14.98 0.05 -11.54
CA GLY A 59 15.50 -1.08 -10.76
C GLY A 59 14.82 -2.43 -10.97
N LYS A 60 14.14 -2.66 -12.09
CA LYS A 60 13.40 -3.90 -12.35
C LYS A 60 14.25 -5.15 -12.14
N GLY A 61 13.86 -6.01 -11.21
CA GLY A 61 14.58 -7.24 -10.86
C GLY A 61 15.75 -7.07 -9.90
N TYR A 62 16.03 -5.85 -9.42
CA TYR A 62 17.05 -5.61 -8.39
C TYR A 62 16.64 -6.28 -7.09
N LEU A 63 15.41 -5.99 -6.63
CA LEU A 63 14.82 -6.51 -5.40
C LEU A 63 14.67 -8.04 -5.41
N ASP A 64 14.53 -8.65 -6.58
CA ASP A 64 14.49 -10.11 -6.73
C ASP A 64 15.88 -10.77 -6.58
N SER A 65 16.96 -9.99 -6.71
CA SER A 65 18.34 -10.48 -6.79
C SER A 65 19.20 -10.13 -5.57
N VAL A 66 18.84 -9.06 -4.85
CA VAL A 66 19.58 -8.58 -3.68
C VAL A 66 19.11 -9.32 -2.42
N SER A 67 20.06 -9.69 -1.56
CA SER A 67 19.73 -10.24 -0.25
C SER A 67 19.33 -9.10 0.68
N LEU A 68 18.10 -9.18 1.21
CA LEU A 68 17.55 -8.22 2.18
C LEU A 68 17.33 -8.88 3.55
N THR A 69 17.99 -10.01 3.80
CA THR A 69 18.01 -10.67 5.10
C THR A 69 19.07 -10.02 5.99
N VAL A 70 18.89 -10.05 7.31
CA VAL A 70 19.86 -9.47 8.26
C VAL A 70 21.20 -10.21 8.20
N ASP A 71 21.17 -11.53 8.07
CA ASP A 71 22.38 -12.37 8.12
C ASP A 71 23.28 -12.21 6.90
N ASP A 72 22.70 -12.07 5.71
CA ASP A 72 23.45 -12.02 4.43
C ASP A 72 23.41 -10.64 3.76
N GLY A 73 22.31 -9.90 3.96
CA GLY A 73 22.08 -8.54 3.49
C GLY A 73 22.38 -7.46 4.53
N GLY A 74 22.94 -7.79 5.69
CA GLY A 74 23.15 -6.84 6.80
C GLY A 74 23.97 -5.59 6.47
N ASP A 75 24.72 -5.60 5.36
CA ASP A 75 25.45 -4.43 4.85
C ASP A 75 24.69 -3.59 3.83
N GLU A 76 23.53 -4.05 3.36
CA GLU A 76 22.64 -3.33 2.44
C GLU A 76 21.98 -2.15 3.19
N PRO A 77 21.94 -0.94 2.60
CA PRO A 77 21.43 0.26 3.26
C PRO A 77 20.02 0.15 3.85
N SER A 78 19.09 -0.53 3.18
CA SER A 78 17.73 -0.73 3.66
C SER A 78 17.69 -1.62 4.90
N VAL A 79 18.48 -2.70 4.92
CA VAL A 79 18.59 -3.60 6.07
C VAL A 79 19.22 -2.87 7.25
N LYS A 80 20.30 -2.12 7.04
CA LYS A 80 20.92 -1.29 8.09
C LYS A 80 19.97 -0.27 8.68
N THR A 81 19.23 0.44 7.84
CA THR A 81 18.26 1.43 8.30
C THR A 81 17.10 0.78 9.02
N SER A 82 16.62 -0.38 8.56
CA SER A 82 15.57 -1.14 9.24
C SER A 82 16.00 -1.60 10.63
N GLN A 83 17.26 -2.03 10.80
CA GLN A 83 17.79 -2.50 12.08
C GLN A 83 18.07 -1.37 13.08
N HIS A 84 18.63 -0.26 12.61
CA HIS A 84 19.07 0.82 13.49
C HIS A 84 18.05 1.94 13.66
N GLY A 85 17.03 2.01 12.80
CA GLY A 85 16.06 3.12 12.80
C GLY A 85 16.69 4.47 12.44
N THR A 86 17.84 4.47 11.76
CA THR A 86 18.59 5.68 11.38
C THR A 86 18.92 5.69 9.90
N VAL A 87 19.14 6.89 9.35
CA VAL A 87 19.46 7.09 7.93
C VAL A 87 20.79 6.40 7.59
N THR A 88 20.81 5.61 6.52
CA THR A 88 22.03 5.02 5.96
C THR A 88 22.27 5.59 4.57
N SER A 89 23.39 6.27 4.36
CA SER A 89 23.78 6.84 3.06
C SER A 89 25.08 6.22 2.56
N VAL A 90 25.10 5.82 1.29
CA VAL A 90 26.28 5.36 0.57
C VAL A 90 26.51 6.31 -0.62
N PRO A 91 27.43 7.28 -0.50
CA PRO A 91 27.64 8.29 -1.53
C PRO A 91 28.28 7.69 -2.79
N ASN A 92 28.98 6.57 -2.69
CA ASN A 92 29.55 5.89 -3.86
C ASN A 92 29.49 4.38 -3.68
N VAL A 93 28.62 3.72 -4.45
CA VAL A 93 28.41 2.26 -4.43
C VAL A 93 29.66 1.50 -4.88
N ALA A 94 30.49 2.09 -5.74
CA ALA A 94 31.75 1.47 -6.18
C ALA A 94 32.79 1.40 -5.06
N THR A 95 32.69 2.26 -4.04
CA THR A 95 33.55 2.20 -2.86
C THR A 95 33.21 0.93 -2.08
N GLY A 96 34.18 0.03 -1.97
CA GLY A 96 33.99 -1.24 -1.27
C GLY A 96 33.17 -2.26 -2.06
N LEU A 97 33.24 -2.25 -3.39
CA LEU A 97 32.52 -3.18 -4.27
C LEU A 97 32.67 -4.65 -3.88
N ARG A 98 33.82 -5.05 -3.33
CA ARG A 98 34.08 -6.43 -2.89
C ARG A 98 33.65 -6.71 -1.45
N ASP A 99 33.27 -5.67 -0.71
CA ASP A 99 33.01 -5.76 0.72
C ASP A 99 31.56 -6.17 1.00
N ALA A 100 30.63 -5.93 0.06
CA ALA A 100 29.24 -6.38 0.20
C ALA A 100 28.63 -6.78 -1.16
N PRO A 101 27.98 -7.95 -1.27
CA PRO A 101 27.45 -8.48 -2.54
C PRO A 101 26.45 -7.56 -3.26
N TRP A 102 25.63 -6.82 -2.51
CA TRP A 102 24.60 -5.93 -3.06
C TRP A 102 25.16 -4.87 -4.01
N ARG A 103 26.39 -4.39 -3.76
CA ARG A 103 27.04 -3.33 -4.56
C ARG A 103 27.22 -3.73 -6.01
N ALA A 104 27.57 -4.98 -6.28
CA ALA A 104 27.73 -5.47 -7.65
C ALA A 104 26.39 -5.48 -8.40
N GLY A 105 25.32 -5.91 -7.72
CA GLY A 105 23.95 -5.87 -8.26
C GLY A 105 23.49 -4.44 -8.55
N ALA A 106 23.77 -3.50 -7.63
CA ALA A 106 23.43 -2.09 -7.78
C ALA A 106 24.19 -1.44 -8.96
N LEU A 107 25.50 -1.64 -9.07
CA LEU A 107 26.30 -1.09 -10.19
C LEU A 107 25.92 -1.67 -11.55
N SER A 108 25.52 -2.96 -11.61
CA SER A 108 25.04 -3.57 -12.86
C SER A 108 23.78 -2.88 -13.42
N ARG A 109 23.12 -2.06 -12.59
CA ARG A 109 21.91 -1.28 -12.89
C ARG A 109 22.19 0.22 -12.89
N GLU A 110 23.46 0.59 -12.95
CA GLU A 110 23.93 1.97 -12.98
C GLU A 110 23.63 2.76 -11.70
N PHE A 111 23.31 2.10 -10.58
CA PHE A 111 23.14 2.77 -9.29
C PHE A 111 24.49 3.10 -8.69
N GLN A 112 24.80 4.40 -8.61
CA GLN A 112 26.10 4.90 -8.15
C GLN A 112 26.07 5.48 -6.74
N SER A 113 24.90 5.87 -6.24
CA SER A 113 24.69 6.22 -4.82
C SER A 113 23.33 5.73 -4.35
N VAL A 114 23.18 5.58 -3.04
CA VAL A 114 21.95 5.13 -2.40
C VAL A 114 21.81 5.77 -1.02
N ILE A 115 20.57 6.09 -0.67
CA ILE A 115 20.17 6.46 0.68
C ILE A 115 18.98 5.61 1.10
N SER A 116 18.99 5.16 2.34
CA SER A 116 17.84 4.56 3.00
C SER A 116 17.46 5.40 4.22
N VAL A 117 16.19 5.73 4.34
CA VAL A 117 15.63 6.51 5.45
C VAL A 117 14.53 5.68 6.14
N PRO A 118 14.44 5.75 7.49
CA PRO A 118 13.36 5.09 8.21
C PRO A 118 12.03 5.79 7.91
N ILE A 119 10.97 5.00 7.74
CA ILE A 119 9.59 5.47 7.78
C ILE A 119 9.11 5.22 9.20
N ALA A 120 9.33 6.19 10.09
CA ALA A 120 9.00 6.06 11.50
C ALA A 120 8.36 7.35 12.02
N TYR A 121 7.40 7.18 12.92
CA TYR A 121 6.75 8.28 13.63
C TYR A 121 6.59 7.89 15.09
N GLU A 122 7.05 8.75 16.00
CA GLU A 122 7.21 8.43 17.42
C GLU A 122 8.04 7.14 17.60
N ASP A 123 7.56 6.19 18.41
CA ASP A 123 8.24 4.91 18.65
C ASP A 123 7.77 3.80 17.68
N VAL A 124 7.01 4.15 16.63
CA VAL A 124 6.45 3.19 15.67
C VAL A 124 7.22 3.24 14.35
N SER A 125 7.83 2.12 13.99
CA SER A 125 8.44 1.91 12.67
C SER A 125 7.42 1.31 11.71
N TYR A 126 7.23 1.98 10.58
CA TYR A 126 6.39 1.51 9.49
C TYR A 126 7.21 0.84 8.39
N GLY A 127 8.53 1.03 8.35
CA GLY A 127 9.40 0.43 7.35
C GLY A 127 10.56 1.33 6.96
N VAL A 128 11.02 1.18 5.72
CA VAL A 128 12.13 1.94 5.15
C VAL A 128 11.77 2.41 3.74
N LEU A 129 12.24 3.61 3.39
CA LEU A 129 12.24 4.13 2.03
C LEU A 129 13.69 4.16 1.54
N THR A 130 13.97 3.50 0.42
CA THR A 130 15.32 3.46 -0.14
C THR A 130 15.32 4.01 -1.56
N VAL A 131 16.23 4.94 -1.83
CA VAL A 131 16.33 5.69 -3.07
C VAL A 131 17.74 5.55 -3.65
N TYR A 132 17.82 5.21 -4.94
CA TYR A 132 19.07 5.07 -5.69
C TYR A 132 19.15 6.14 -6.77
N ALA A 133 20.37 6.58 -7.03
CA ALA A 133 20.67 7.51 -8.10
C ALA A 133 21.77 6.99 -9.02
N SER A 134 21.73 7.41 -10.28
CA SER A 134 22.75 7.09 -11.29
C SER A 134 24.01 7.95 -11.18
N GLU A 135 24.08 8.85 -10.20
CA GLU A 135 25.20 9.72 -9.92
C GLU A 135 25.78 9.42 -8.52
N ALA A 136 27.11 9.33 -8.42
CA ALA A 136 27.79 9.23 -7.13
C ALA A 136 27.75 10.58 -6.41
N GLY A 137 27.52 10.57 -5.10
CA GLY A 137 27.53 11.74 -4.24
C GLY A 137 26.26 12.59 -4.30
N LEU A 138 25.19 12.13 -4.98
CA LEU A 138 23.94 12.87 -5.09
C LEU A 138 23.31 13.16 -3.72
N PHE A 139 23.41 12.21 -2.79
CA PHE A 139 22.84 12.32 -1.44
C PHE A 139 23.81 13.03 -0.49
N ALA A 140 24.03 14.32 -0.70
CA ALA A 140 24.74 15.18 0.24
C ALA A 140 23.86 15.48 1.48
N GLU A 141 24.40 16.27 2.42
CA GLU A 141 23.73 16.58 3.70
C GLU A 141 22.30 17.11 3.51
N MET A 142 22.11 18.07 2.60
CA MET A 142 20.79 18.65 2.31
C MET A 142 19.80 17.61 1.78
N GLU A 143 20.21 16.77 0.82
CA GLU A 143 19.35 15.69 0.30
C GLU A 143 19.02 14.65 1.37
N GLN A 144 19.96 14.34 2.27
CA GLN A 144 19.73 13.43 3.38
C GLN A 144 18.71 13.98 4.36
N GLU A 145 18.82 15.25 4.75
CA GLU A 145 17.85 15.93 5.63
C GLU A 145 16.45 15.93 5.02
N VAL A 146 16.35 16.30 3.75
CA VAL A 146 15.06 16.37 3.04
C VAL A 146 14.39 15.00 2.92
N LEU A 147 15.16 13.95 2.61
CA LEU A 147 14.62 12.59 2.52
C LEU A 147 14.29 12.01 3.90
N ALA A 148 15.03 12.37 4.94
CA ALA A 148 14.70 11.98 6.31
C ALA A 148 13.37 12.60 6.75
N GLU A 149 13.16 13.89 6.49
CA GLU A 149 11.89 14.57 6.77
C GLU A 149 10.73 13.98 5.96
N LEU A 150 11.01 13.56 4.71
CA LEU A 150 10.04 12.84 3.92
C LEU A 150 9.65 11.50 4.57
N GLY A 151 10.61 10.74 5.11
CA GLY A 151 10.34 9.51 5.85
C GLY A 151 9.36 9.70 7.02
N VAL A 152 9.54 10.79 7.78
CA VAL A 152 8.64 11.19 8.87
C VAL A 152 7.25 11.57 8.33
N THR A 153 7.19 12.37 7.26
CA THR A 153 5.93 12.78 6.62
C THR A 153 5.12 11.59 6.09
N VAL A 154 5.80 10.61 5.48
CA VAL A 154 5.17 9.37 5.01
C VAL A 154 4.63 8.56 6.19
N ALA A 155 5.41 8.44 7.28
CA ALA A 155 4.97 7.74 8.49
C ALA A 155 3.71 8.38 9.11
N HIS A 156 3.67 9.72 9.16
CA HIS A 156 2.48 10.46 9.58
C HIS A 156 1.25 10.15 8.73
N ALA A 157 1.40 10.13 7.40
CA ALA A 157 0.31 9.82 6.48
C ALA A 157 -0.21 8.39 6.68
N ILE A 158 0.68 7.41 6.85
CA ILE A 158 0.32 6.01 7.12
C ILE A 158 -0.46 5.92 8.43
N ASN A 159 0.08 6.48 9.52
CA ASN A 159 -0.57 6.50 10.82
C ASN A 159 -1.98 7.12 10.77
N ALA A 160 -2.14 8.22 10.04
CA ALA A 160 -3.44 8.90 9.90
C ALA A 160 -4.47 8.03 9.15
N VAL A 161 -4.05 7.31 8.12
CA VAL A 161 -4.90 6.39 7.37
C VAL A 161 -5.27 5.16 8.20
N GLU A 162 -4.30 4.53 8.87
CA GLU A 162 -4.54 3.35 9.71
C GLU A 162 -5.44 3.68 10.90
N THR A 163 -5.20 4.81 11.58
CA THR A 163 -6.05 5.30 12.68
C THR A 163 -7.48 5.52 12.19
N ARG A 164 -7.65 6.14 11.02
CA ARG A 164 -8.98 6.36 10.43
C ARG A 164 -9.68 5.02 10.15
N GLN A 165 -8.98 4.04 9.57
CA GLN A 165 -9.54 2.72 9.26
C GLN A 165 -9.94 1.96 10.53
N ALA A 166 -9.15 2.02 11.59
CA ALA A 166 -9.47 1.40 12.88
C ALA A 166 -10.78 1.95 13.48
N LEU A 167 -10.99 3.27 13.42
CA LEU A 167 -12.22 3.92 13.91
C LEU A 167 -13.48 3.50 13.12
N PHE A 168 -13.35 3.27 11.81
CA PHE A 168 -14.47 2.84 10.97
C PHE A 168 -14.71 1.32 11.03
N SER A 169 -13.68 0.52 11.30
CA SER A 169 -13.82 -0.93 11.49
C SER A 169 -14.64 -1.29 12.74
N ASP A 170 -14.66 -0.43 13.75
CA ASP A 170 -15.40 -0.65 15.01
C ASP A 170 -16.86 -0.18 14.96
N SER A 171 -17.31 0.47 13.86
CA SER A 171 -18.60 1.19 13.82
C SER A 171 -19.61 0.76 12.74
N VAL A 172 -19.42 -0.35 12.02
CA VAL A 172 -20.44 -0.82 11.04
C VAL A 172 -21.20 -2.04 11.55
N VAL A 173 -22.11 -1.79 12.50
CA VAL A 173 -23.32 -2.61 12.68
C VAL A 173 -24.49 -1.66 12.93
N GLU A 174 -25.00 -1.03 11.87
CA GLU A 174 -26.35 -0.47 11.92
C GLU A 174 -27.32 -1.64 11.66
N LEU A 175 -27.68 -2.36 12.75
CA LEU A 175 -28.76 -3.35 12.72
C LEU A 175 -30.09 -2.60 12.71
N ASP A 176 -30.79 -2.61 11.58
CA ASP A 176 -32.16 -2.14 11.48
C ASP A 176 -33.08 -3.11 12.25
N PHE A 177 -33.29 -2.83 13.54
CA PHE A 177 -34.10 -3.65 14.43
C PHE A 177 -35.59 -3.30 14.24
N ARG A 178 -36.29 -4.03 13.36
CA ARG A 178 -37.76 -3.99 13.31
C ARG A 178 -38.35 -4.65 14.56
N ILE A 179 -38.73 -3.84 15.54
CA ILE A 179 -39.56 -4.28 16.66
C ILE A 179 -41.00 -4.48 16.16
N HIS A 180 -41.40 -5.74 15.94
CA HIS A 180 -42.82 -6.10 15.89
C HIS A 180 -43.35 -6.21 17.33
N GLY A 181 -43.77 -5.06 17.87
CA GLY A 181 -44.52 -4.99 19.11
C GLY A 181 -45.98 -5.35 18.87
N ASP A 182 -46.34 -6.59 19.22
CA ASP A 182 -47.71 -7.07 19.35
C ASP A 182 -48.47 -6.35 20.48
N LYS A 183 -49.70 -5.89 20.22
CA LYS A 183 -50.75 -5.79 21.24
C LYS A 183 -52.13 -6.05 20.65
N THR A 184 -52.55 -7.32 20.75
CA THR A 184 -53.81 -7.76 21.38
C THR A 184 -54.92 -6.71 21.58
N ALA A 185 -56.05 -6.90 20.90
CA ALA A 185 -57.37 -6.49 21.38
C ALA A 185 -58.32 -7.69 21.30
N PHE A 186 -58.59 -8.26 22.47
CA PHE A 186 -59.60 -9.28 22.73
C PHE A 186 -60.98 -8.76 22.32
N LEU A 187 -61.71 -9.51 21.49
CA LEU A 187 -63.18 -9.51 21.48
C LEU A 187 -63.69 -10.95 21.29
N PRO A 188 -64.61 -11.44 22.15
CA PRO A 188 -65.16 -12.76 22.05
C PRO A 188 -66.35 -12.79 21.08
N GLY A 189 -66.39 -13.83 20.24
CA GLY A 189 -67.63 -14.34 19.65
C GLY A 189 -68.22 -13.54 18.50
N SER A 190 -68.04 -14.03 17.27
CA SER A 190 -69.13 -14.14 16.29
C SER A 190 -68.68 -14.89 15.03
N ARG A 191 -69.07 -16.17 14.98
CA ARG A 191 -69.78 -16.81 13.87
C ARG A 191 -69.52 -16.22 12.47
N TRP A 192 -68.62 -16.84 11.72
CA TRP A 192 -68.50 -16.65 10.26
C TRP A 192 -69.49 -17.56 9.51
N PRO A 193 -70.36 -17.02 8.64
CA PRO A 193 -71.04 -17.83 7.64
C PRO A 193 -70.39 -17.67 6.26
N TYR A 194 -70.09 -18.84 5.66
CA TYR A 194 -70.34 -19.23 4.28
C TYR A 194 -70.53 -18.15 3.18
N SER A 195 -69.59 -18.15 2.22
CA SER A 195 -69.76 -18.65 0.84
C SER A 195 -70.11 -17.74 -0.37
N ARG A 196 -69.52 -18.19 -1.50
CA ARG A 196 -69.94 -18.09 -2.93
C ARG A 196 -69.76 -16.72 -3.60
N THR A 197 -69.41 -16.58 -4.89
CA THR A 197 -69.07 -17.48 -6.01
C THR A 197 -68.60 -16.61 -7.20
N SER A 198 -67.81 -17.21 -8.10
CA SER A 198 -67.75 -16.99 -9.58
C SER A 198 -67.35 -15.58 -10.08
N ASN A 199 -66.61 -15.39 -11.17
CA ASN A 199 -66.46 -16.13 -12.44
C ASN A 199 -65.09 -15.73 -13.04
N SER A 200 -64.28 -16.63 -13.64
CA SER A 200 -64.21 -16.92 -15.10
C SER A 200 -64.09 -15.65 -15.97
N SER A 201 -63.27 -15.52 -17.01
CA SER A 201 -62.40 -16.41 -17.80
C SER A 201 -61.97 -15.59 -19.04
N ALA A 202 -60.72 -15.74 -19.53
CA ALA A 202 -60.30 -15.69 -20.96
C ALA A 202 -58.77 -15.48 -21.03
N SER A 203 -57.98 -16.52 -21.30
CA SER A 203 -57.50 -17.02 -22.61
C SER A 203 -56.14 -16.41 -22.99
N SER A 204 -55.04 -17.19 -22.94
CA SER A 204 -54.41 -17.90 -24.08
C SER A 204 -53.73 -16.92 -25.06
N ARG A 205 -52.46 -17.02 -25.49
CA ARG A 205 -51.59 -18.16 -25.79
C ARG A 205 -50.13 -17.66 -25.99
N ARG A 206 -49.17 -18.58 -25.84
CA ARG A 206 -47.77 -18.49 -26.31
C ARG A 206 -47.67 -18.53 -27.85
N PRO A 207 -46.49 -18.19 -28.40
CA PRO A 207 -45.65 -19.22 -29.05
C PRO A 207 -44.16 -19.10 -28.63
N THR A 208 -43.45 -20.16 -28.20
CA THR A 208 -42.72 -21.25 -28.91
C THR A 208 -41.38 -20.86 -29.55
N ALA A 209 -40.36 -21.68 -29.23
CA ALA A 209 -38.92 -21.57 -29.42
C ALA A 209 -38.36 -21.85 -30.83
N ALA A 210 -37.08 -21.52 -31.04
CA ALA A 210 -35.98 -22.38 -31.56
C ALA A 210 -34.69 -21.52 -31.63
N ILE A 211 -33.59 -21.75 -30.89
CA ILE A 211 -32.51 -22.74 -31.05
C ILE A 211 -32.05 -22.95 -32.50
N GLY A 212 -30.79 -22.57 -32.77
CA GLY A 212 -30.02 -22.94 -33.96
C GLY A 212 -28.53 -22.72 -33.68
N SER A 213 -27.82 -23.82 -33.43
CA SER A 213 -26.38 -23.91 -33.23
C SER A 213 -25.60 -24.00 -34.56
N SER A 214 -24.29 -23.75 -34.45
CA SER A 214 -23.16 -24.41 -35.14
C SER A 214 -22.41 -23.67 -36.27
N SER A 215 -21.11 -23.52 -35.98
CA SER A 215 -19.92 -23.73 -36.83
C SER A 215 -19.65 -22.84 -38.04
N SER A 216 -18.54 -22.10 -37.94
CA SER A 216 -17.39 -22.22 -38.84
C SER A 216 -16.11 -21.90 -38.06
#